data_AF-A0A417FNJ0-F1
#
_entry.id   AF-A0A417FNJ0-F1
#
_cell.length_a   1.000
_cell.length_b   1.000
_cell.length_c   1.000
_cell.angle_alpha   90.00
_cell.angle_beta   90.00
_cell.angle_gamma   90.00
#
_symmetry.space_group_name_H-M   'P 1'
#
loop_
_entity.id
_entity.type
_entity.pdbx_description
1 polymer ?
#
loop_
_entity_poly.entity_id
_entity_poly.type
_entity_poly.pdbx_seq_one_letter_code
_entity_poly.pdbx_strand_id
1 'polypeptide(L)'
;MKKKVEAFLMAVMLVMMTAGCGNSSKMAAEDRATVSSGAEMDSEYNWDTDEAADTGVTSENGLEAQVENGRKLIRTVSLSLETKEFDSVLTNLSTKTTELGGYIELSTVSGNSYAHHSTRYASYVIRIPSDKLNEFVEVVSELGNVTQKNESVEDVTLRYIDVESHKKALETEQERLLELLSKAENMEEILTIESKLSDIRYEIENYESQLKTMDNQIDYSTVSVYVDEVERVTETGEKGFFEEIKERFGNSYM
;
A
#
# COMPACT_ATOMS: atom_id res chain seq x y z
N MET A 1 -6.85 47.80 -23.67
CA MET A 1 -7.66 47.19 -22.59
C MET A 1 -6.93 46.02 -21.91
N LYS A 2 -6.25 45.12 -22.63
CA LYS A 2 -5.50 43.98 -22.07
C LYS A 2 -4.46 44.34 -20.97
N LYS A 3 -3.65 45.39 -21.18
CA LYS A 3 -2.65 45.84 -20.17
C LYS A 3 -3.24 46.36 -18.84
N LYS A 4 -4.49 46.85 -18.85
CA LYS A 4 -5.16 47.30 -17.61
C LYS A 4 -5.79 46.13 -16.85
N VAL A 5 -6.11 45.04 -17.55
CA VAL A 5 -6.65 43.80 -16.95
C VAL A 5 -5.53 42.99 -16.29
N GLU A 6 -4.34 42.93 -16.90
CA GLU A 6 -3.17 42.25 -16.29
C GLU A 6 -2.65 42.98 -15.04
N ALA A 7 -2.63 44.32 -15.05
CA ALA A 7 -2.26 45.09 -13.86
C ALA A 7 -3.29 44.94 -12.72
N PHE A 8 -4.57 44.74 -13.04
CA PHE A 8 -5.62 44.50 -12.05
C PHE A 8 -5.55 43.08 -11.48
N LEU A 9 -5.21 42.08 -12.30
CA LEU A 9 -5.02 40.69 -11.86
C LEU A 9 -3.78 40.52 -10.95
N MET A 10 -2.67 41.21 -11.22
CA MET A 10 -1.51 41.18 -10.31
C MET A 10 -1.77 41.89 -8.97
N ALA A 11 -2.60 42.94 -8.95
CA ALA A 11 -2.93 43.65 -7.72
C ALA A 11 -3.86 42.84 -6.79
N VAL A 12 -4.72 41.99 -7.35
CA VAL A 12 -5.61 41.11 -6.57
C VAL A 12 -4.85 39.91 -5.97
N MET A 13 -3.80 39.43 -6.64
CA MET A 13 -2.99 38.30 -6.17
C MET A 13 -2.05 38.66 -4.99
N LEU A 14 -1.68 39.94 -4.86
CA LEU A 14 -0.79 40.41 -3.79
C LEU A 14 -1.52 40.64 -2.44
N VAL A 15 -2.86 40.69 -2.43
CA VAL A 15 -3.67 40.98 -1.22
C VAL A 15 -4.04 39.71 -0.45
N MET A 16 -3.94 38.52 -1.04
CA MET A 16 -4.30 37.25 -0.38
C MET A 16 -3.23 36.64 0.54
N MET A 17 -2.04 37.23 0.66
CA MET A 17 -0.93 36.65 1.46
C MET A 17 -0.79 37.19 2.90
N THR A 18 -1.82 37.82 3.49
CA THR A 18 -1.69 38.43 4.85
C THR A 18 -2.71 37.97 5.89
N ALA A 19 -3.37 36.82 5.72
CA ALA A 19 -4.19 36.21 6.77
C ALA A 19 -3.64 34.82 7.15
N GLY A 20 -2.90 34.74 8.26
CA GLY A 20 -2.37 33.47 8.78
C GLY A 20 -1.53 33.59 10.06
N CYS A 21 -2.04 34.27 11.09
CA CYS A 21 -1.75 33.92 12.50
C CYS A 21 -2.79 32.85 12.90
N GLY A 22 -2.58 31.82 13.71
CA GLY A 22 -1.52 31.36 14.60
C GLY A 22 -2.20 30.36 15.55
N ASN A 23 -1.53 29.29 15.99
CA ASN A 23 -1.96 28.57 17.19
C ASN A 23 -0.76 27.92 17.88
N SER A 24 -0.59 28.27 19.15
CA SER A 24 0.43 27.76 20.05
C SER A 24 -0.29 27.10 21.21
N SER A 25 -0.39 25.77 21.18
CA SER A 25 -0.92 24.98 22.28
C SER A 25 0.21 24.56 23.22
N LYS A 26 0.28 25.24 24.37
CA LYS A 26 0.97 24.76 25.56
C LYS A 26 0.23 23.51 26.06
N MET A 27 0.89 22.35 26.06
CA MET A 27 0.46 21.21 26.86
C MET A 27 0.98 21.41 28.28
N ALA A 28 0.05 21.68 29.20
CA ALA A 28 0.26 21.57 30.62
C ALA A 28 0.39 20.07 30.97
N ALA A 29 1.50 19.71 31.59
CA ALA A 29 1.64 18.48 32.32
C ALA A 29 0.94 18.67 33.68
N GLU A 30 -0.17 17.97 33.89
CA GLU A 30 -0.72 17.71 35.21
C GLU A 30 -0.71 16.21 35.47
N ASP A 31 0.28 15.84 36.27
CA ASP A 31 0.18 14.96 37.43
C ASP A 31 -1.21 14.37 37.72
N ARG A 32 -1.30 13.03 37.67
CA ARG A 32 -2.28 12.30 38.46
C ARG A 32 -1.69 11.03 39.02
N ALA A 33 -1.66 11.03 40.34
CA ALA A 33 -1.16 10.03 41.25
C ALA A 33 -1.80 8.65 41.08
N THR A 34 -0.94 7.67 41.30
CA THR A 34 -1.17 6.33 41.85
C THR A 34 -2.33 6.25 42.85
N VAL A 35 -3.27 5.34 42.58
CA VAL A 35 -4.04 4.64 43.62
C VAL A 35 -4.09 3.16 43.26
N SER A 36 -3.59 2.34 44.18
CA SER A 36 -3.65 0.89 44.17
C SER A 36 -4.91 0.43 44.92
N SER A 37 -5.67 -0.49 44.33
CA SER A 37 -6.43 -1.55 45.01
C SER A 37 -6.83 -2.54 43.92
N GLY A 38 -6.47 -3.81 43.91
CA GLY A 38 -6.52 -4.74 45.03
C GLY A 38 -7.88 -5.43 45.04
N ALA A 39 -8.09 -6.41 44.15
CA ALA A 39 -9.08 -7.48 44.30
C ALA A 39 -8.79 -8.57 43.27
N GLU A 40 -8.17 -9.63 43.76
CA GLU A 40 -8.04 -10.93 43.13
C GLU A 40 -9.44 -11.55 42.98
N MET A 41 -9.77 -12.05 41.79
CA MET A 41 -10.84 -13.02 41.61
C MET A 41 -10.34 -14.11 40.66
N ASP A 42 -10.06 -15.22 41.31
CA ASP A 42 -9.70 -16.53 40.79
C ASP A 42 -10.80 -17.04 39.84
N SER A 43 -10.44 -17.34 38.58
CA SER A 43 -11.27 -18.16 37.70
C SER A 43 -10.38 -19.10 36.91
N GLU A 44 -10.18 -20.26 37.51
CA GLU A 44 -9.64 -21.50 36.97
C GLU A 44 -10.35 -21.86 35.65
N TYR A 45 -9.70 -21.57 34.52
CA TYR A 45 -10.01 -22.19 33.22
C TYR A 45 -8.85 -23.12 32.85
N ASN A 46 -9.14 -24.40 33.06
CA ASN A 46 -8.31 -25.54 32.73
C ASN A 46 -8.41 -25.76 31.20
N TRP A 47 -7.33 -25.48 30.46
CA TRP A 47 -7.17 -25.86 29.06
C TRP A 47 -6.10 -26.94 28.97
N ASP A 48 -6.55 -28.12 28.54
CA ASP A 48 -5.77 -29.30 28.21
C ASP A 48 -4.72 -28.93 27.13
N THR A 49 -3.45 -28.90 27.52
CA THR A 49 -2.32 -28.74 26.60
C THR A 49 -1.72 -30.10 26.29
N ASP A 50 -2.10 -30.67 25.16
CA ASP A 50 -1.33 -31.72 24.51
C ASP A 50 -0.15 -31.11 23.74
N GLU A 51 1.03 -31.65 24.05
CA GLU A 51 2.32 -31.36 23.42
C GLU A 51 2.31 -31.67 21.91
N ALA A 52 2.88 -30.76 21.12
CA ALA A 52 3.55 -31.13 19.87
C ALA A 52 4.82 -30.29 19.70
N ALA A 53 5.93 -30.90 20.13
CA ALA A 53 7.33 -30.72 19.71
C ALA A 53 7.76 -29.38 19.07
N ASP A 54 8.41 -28.57 19.89
CA ASP A 54 9.39 -27.56 19.48
C ASP A 54 10.67 -28.25 19.00
N THR A 55 10.96 -28.15 17.70
CA THR A 55 12.31 -28.32 17.17
C THR A 55 12.75 -27.00 16.57
N GLY A 56 13.52 -26.24 17.33
CA GLY A 56 14.22 -25.06 16.83
C GLY A 56 15.17 -25.42 15.69
N VAL A 57 15.06 -24.68 14.59
CA VAL A 57 16.16 -24.44 13.65
C VAL A 57 16.21 -22.94 13.36
N THR A 58 17.40 -22.39 13.52
CA THR A 58 17.79 -21.01 13.39
C THR A 58 17.75 -20.51 11.94
N SER A 59 17.22 -19.29 11.81
CA SER A 59 17.26 -18.35 10.67
C SER A 59 18.50 -18.41 9.76
N GLU A 60 18.26 -18.40 8.45
CA GLU A 60 18.96 -17.49 7.52
C GLU A 60 18.13 -17.29 6.23
N ASN A 61 17.63 -16.06 6.05
CA ASN A 61 17.11 -15.47 4.81
C ASN A 61 16.15 -16.31 3.95
N GLY A 62 14.87 -16.22 4.29
CA GLY A 62 13.78 -16.53 3.39
C GLY A 62 12.47 -16.17 4.07
N LEU A 63 11.80 -15.11 3.63
CA LEU A 63 10.35 -15.05 3.78
C LEU A 63 9.79 -16.17 2.90
N GLU A 64 9.87 -17.40 3.40
CA GLU A 64 9.07 -18.49 2.89
C GLU A 64 7.63 -18.09 3.14
N ALA A 65 6.85 -18.04 2.06
CA ALA A 65 5.42 -17.85 2.11
C ALA A 65 4.79 -19.09 2.76
N GLN A 66 4.88 -19.17 4.08
CA GLN A 66 3.90 -19.87 4.89
C GLN A 66 2.58 -19.16 4.63
N VAL A 67 1.74 -19.79 3.81
CA VAL A 67 0.32 -19.44 3.71
C VAL A 67 -0.26 -19.72 5.10
N GLU A 68 -0.16 -18.72 5.98
CA GLU A 68 -0.90 -18.73 7.24
C GLU A 68 -2.37 -18.63 6.86
N ASN A 69 -3.03 -19.78 6.92
CA ASN A 69 -4.43 -19.96 6.60
C ASN A 69 -5.27 -18.93 7.37
N GLY A 70 -5.78 -17.92 6.67
CA GLY A 70 -6.66 -16.89 7.22
C GLY A 70 -6.09 -15.48 7.31
N ARG A 71 -4.78 -15.26 7.13
CA ARG A 71 -4.24 -13.88 7.11
C ARG A 71 -4.63 -13.13 5.85
N LYS A 72 -4.99 -11.87 6.00
CA LYS A 72 -5.25 -10.91 4.91
C LYS A 72 -4.00 -10.05 4.71
N LEU A 73 -3.16 -10.43 3.75
CA LEU A 73 -1.88 -9.77 3.49
C LEU A 73 -1.94 -8.96 2.19
N ILE A 74 -1.53 -7.70 2.25
CA ILE A 74 -1.31 -6.86 1.07
C ILE A 74 0.19 -6.84 0.79
N ARG A 75 0.57 -7.24 -0.43
CA ARG A 75 1.99 -7.30 -0.85
C ARG A 75 2.26 -6.28 -1.93
N THR A 76 3.33 -5.51 -1.74
CA THR A 76 3.80 -4.51 -2.71
C THR A 76 5.28 -4.70 -2.97
N VAL A 77 5.67 -4.71 -4.24
CA VAL A 77 7.06 -4.82 -4.67
C VAL A 77 7.41 -3.63 -5.57
N SER A 78 8.58 -3.04 -5.37
CA SER A 78 9.15 -2.04 -6.26
C SER A 78 10.49 -2.51 -6.79
N LEU A 79 10.65 -2.50 -8.11
CA LEU A 79 11.85 -2.92 -8.83
C LEU A 79 12.35 -1.78 -9.70
N SER A 80 13.65 -1.51 -9.62
CA SER A 80 14.36 -0.63 -10.56
C SER A 80 15.30 -1.49 -11.39
N LEU A 81 15.19 -1.38 -12.71
CA LEU A 81 15.96 -2.17 -13.67
C LEU A 81 16.72 -1.25 -14.61
N GLU A 82 17.94 -1.66 -14.92
CA GLU A 82 18.72 -1.12 -16.02
C GLU A 82 18.79 -2.15 -17.15
N THR A 83 18.63 -1.70 -18.39
CA THR A 83 18.74 -2.57 -19.56
C THR A 83 19.35 -1.87 -20.76
N LYS A 84 19.97 -2.66 -21.65
CA LYS A 84 20.40 -2.21 -22.98
C LYS A 84 19.36 -2.53 -24.07
N GLU A 85 18.44 -3.45 -23.78
CA GLU A 85 17.47 -4.00 -24.72
C GLU A 85 16.04 -3.53 -24.35
N PHE A 86 15.86 -2.22 -24.26
CA PHE A 86 14.68 -1.58 -23.66
C PHE A 86 13.35 -2.10 -24.23
N ASP A 87 13.17 -2.09 -25.55
CA ASP A 87 11.93 -2.52 -26.19
C ASP A 87 11.62 -4.00 -25.97
N SER A 88 12.66 -4.84 -25.92
CA SER A 88 12.52 -6.27 -25.63
C SER A 88 12.07 -6.49 -24.19
N VAL A 89 12.64 -5.75 -23.23
CA VAL A 89 12.25 -5.84 -21.82
C VAL A 89 10.80 -5.44 -21.62
N LEU A 90 10.35 -4.32 -22.21
CA LEU A 90 8.96 -3.88 -22.07
C LEU A 90 7.96 -4.87 -22.69
N THR A 91 8.32 -5.45 -23.85
CA THR A 91 7.48 -6.46 -24.51
C THR A 91 7.37 -7.73 -23.66
N ASN A 92 8.51 -8.21 -23.12
CA ASN A 92 8.52 -9.38 -22.25
C ASN A 92 7.80 -9.13 -20.92
N LEU A 93 7.96 -7.96 -20.32
CA LEU A 93 7.26 -7.55 -19.11
C LEU A 93 5.73 -7.61 -19.29
N SER A 94 5.23 -7.05 -20.39
CA SER A 94 3.79 -7.09 -20.72
C SER A 94 3.28 -8.50 -21.00
N THR A 95 4.07 -9.30 -21.73
CA THR A 95 3.74 -10.70 -22.04
C THR A 95 3.65 -11.53 -20.77
N LYS A 96 4.66 -11.45 -19.91
CA LYS A 96 4.74 -12.21 -18.64
C LYS A 96 3.67 -11.78 -17.63
N THR A 97 3.34 -10.49 -17.60
CA THR A 97 2.19 -10.00 -16.82
C THR A 97 0.91 -10.73 -17.21
N THR A 98 0.65 -10.84 -18.52
CA THR A 98 -0.56 -11.48 -19.05
C THR A 98 -0.55 -13.00 -18.83
N GLU A 99 0.61 -13.66 -19.06
CA GLU A 99 0.77 -15.10 -18.87
C GLU A 99 0.52 -15.53 -17.42
N LEU A 100 0.87 -14.68 -16.44
CA LEU A 100 0.66 -14.92 -15.02
C LEU A 100 -0.71 -14.45 -14.51
N GLY A 101 -1.63 -14.11 -15.42
CA GLY A 101 -3.00 -13.72 -15.07
C GLY A 101 -3.12 -12.33 -14.44
N GLY A 102 -2.08 -11.50 -14.55
CA GLY A 102 -2.10 -10.12 -14.11
C GLY A 102 -2.49 -9.13 -15.21
N TYR A 103 -2.49 -7.85 -14.85
CA TYR A 103 -2.76 -6.76 -15.77
C TYR A 103 -1.91 -5.53 -15.45
N ILE A 104 -1.66 -4.71 -16.47
CA ILE A 104 -0.98 -3.43 -16.32
C ILE A 104 -2.02 -2.38 -15.97
N GLU A 105 -1.91 -1.79 -14.79
CA GLU A 105 -2.80 -0.72 -14.33
C GLU A 105 -2.35 0.64 -14.88
N LEU A 106 -1.04 0.89 -14.89
CA LEU A 106 -0.45 2.11 -15.44
C LEU A 106 0.83 1.77 -16.21
N SER A 107 1.03 2.45 -17.34
CA SER A 107 2.26 2.38 -18.13
C SER A 107 2.62 3.77 -18.63
N THR A 108 3.82 4.22 -18.31
CA THR A 108 4.42 5.45 -18.83
C THR A 108 5.75 5.11 -19.48
N VAL A 109 5.96 5.55 -20.72
CA VAL A 109 7.22 5.39 -21.45
C VAL A 109 7.64 6.74 -22.00
N SER A 110 8.90 7.11 -21.82
CA SER A 110 9.42 8.44 -22.14
C SER A 110 10.89 8.39 -22.59
N GLY A 111 11.44 9.54 -22.99
CA GLY A 111 12.82 9.69 -23.43
C GLY A 111 13.07 9.47 -24.92
N ASN A 112 12.04 9.19 -25.72
CA ASN A 112 12.16 9.09 -27.18
C ASN A 112 12.10 10.48 -27.86
N SER A 113 13.09 11.35 -27.58
CA SER A 113 13.17 12.70 -28.16
C SER A 113 14.41 12.88 -29.03
N TYR A 114 14.22 13.28 -30.29
CA TYR A 114 15.31 13.64 -31.20
C TYR A 114 16.09 14.89 -30.77
N ALA A 115 15.53 15.72 -29.89
CA ALA A 115 16.11 17.01 -29.50
C ALA A 115 17.13 16.90 -28.35
N HIS A 116 17.08 15.82 -27.56
CA HIS A 116 17.91 15.64 -26.38
C HIS A 116 18.46 14.22 -26.32
N HIS A 117 19.73 14.07 -25.95
CA HIS A 117 20.39 12.78 -25.75
C HIS A 117 19.96 12.19 -24.39
N SER A 118 18.65 12.11 -24.15
CA SER A 118 18.09 11.50 -22.95
C SER A 118 17.97 10.01 -23.21
N THR A 119 18.43 9.20 -22.27
CA THR A 119 18.10 7.78 -22.26
C THR A 119 16.60 7.59 -22.09
N ARG A 120 16.05 6.51 -22.66
CA ARG A 120 14.64 6.16 -22.49
C ARG A 120 14.41 5.60 -21.09
N TYR A 121 13.21 5.82 -20.57
CA TYR A 121 12.77 5.21 -19.33
C TYR A 121 11.30 4.83 -19.39
N ALA A 122 10.93 3.91 -18.51
CA ALA A 122 9.58 3.43 -18.36
C ALA A 122 9.21 3.23 -16.89
N SER A 123 7.93 3.44 -16.59
CA SER A 123 7.34 3.16 -15.28
C SER A 123 6.03 2.41 -15.47
N TYR A 124 5.94 1.25 -14.86
CA TYR A 124 4.77 0.38 -14.89
C TYR A 124 4.24 0.16 -13.48
N VAL A 125 2.92 0.19 -13.32
CA VAL A 125 2.23 -0.33 -12.14
C VAL A 125 1.43 -1.55 -12.59
N ILE A 126 1.77 -2.69 -12.04
CA ILE A 126 1.30 -3.99 -12.48
C ILE A 126 0.58 -4.66 -11.31
N ARG A 127 -0.58 -5.26 -11.59
CA ARG A 127 -1.39 -6.01 -10.63
C ARG A 127 -1.26 -7.49 -10.99
N ILE A 128 -0.67 -8.27 -10.09
CA ILE A 128 -0.38 -9.70 -10.29
C ILE A 128 -1.14 -10.50 -9.22
N PRO A 129 -1.79 -11.64 -9.55
CA PRO A 129 -2.37 -12.52 -8.54
C PRO A 129 -1.38 -12.82 -7.41
N SER A 130 -1.84 -12.74 -6.16
CA SER A 130 -0.96 -12.75 -4.99
C SER A 130 -0.12 -14.03 -4.86
N ASP A 131 -0.67 -15.15 -5.29
CA ASP A 131 0.00 -16.46 -5.38
C ASP A 131 1.08 -16.53 -6.47
N LYS A 132 1.05 -15.61 -7.44
CA LYS A 132 1.98 -15.51 -8.57
C LYS A 132 3.03 -14.40 -8.42
N LEU A 133 3.00 -13.64 -7.33
CA LEU A 133 3.91 -12.53 -7.12
C LEU A 133 5.40 -12.95 -7.18
N ASN A 134 5.77 -14.00 -6.45
CA ASN A 134 7.18 -14.43 -6.36
C ASN A 134 7.70 -14.86 -7.74
N GLU A 135 6.91 -15.65 -8.47
CA GLU A 135 7.19 -16.08 -9.85
C GLU A 135 7.36 -14.86 -10.78
N PHE A 136 6.48 -13.86 -10.67
CA PHE A 136 6.59 -12.64 -11.46
C PHE A 136 7.87 -11.85 -11.17
N VAL A 137 8.23 -11.69 -9.89
CA VAL A 137 9.41 -10.93 -9.47
C VAL A 137 10.71 -11.61 -9.94
N GLU A 138 10.78 -12.93 -9.89
CA GLU A 138 11.91 -13.71 -10.42
C GLU A 138 12.05 -13.47 -11.93
N VAL A 139 10.96 -13.64 -12.68
CA VAL A 139 10.95 -13.39 -14.13
C VAL A 139 11.42 -11.97 -14.45
N VAL A 140 10.91 -10.95 -13.77
CA VAL A 140 11.32 -9.56 -14.02
C VAL A 140 12.79 -9.35 -13.70
N SER A 141 13.32 -10.01 -12.67
CA SER A 141 14.73 -9.93 -12.29
C SER A 141 15.66 -10.54 -13.34
N GLU A 142 15.17 -11.46 -14.18
CA GLU A 142 15.92 -12.05 -15.30
C GLU A 142 15.87 -11.18 -16.57
N LEU A 143 14.90 -10.26 -16.70
CA LEU A 143 14.74 -9.43 -17.90
C LEU A 143 15.78 -8.29 -17.99
N GLY A 144 16.38 -7.89 -16.87
CA GLY A 144 17.34 -6.79 -16.83
C GLY A 144 18.16 -6.81 -15.55
N ASN A 145 19.04 -5.83 -15.39
CA ASN A 145 19.86 -5.71 -14.20
C ASN A 145 19.09 -4.96 -13.11
N VAL A 146 18.69 -5.67 -12.07
CA VAL A 146 17.97 -5.08 -10.94
C VAL A 146 18.92 -4.24 -10.09
N THR A 147 18.76 -2.92 -10.13
CA THR A 147 19.53 -1.98 -9.31
C THR A 147 18.93 -1.76 -7.94
N GLN A 148 17.63 -1.98 -7.80
CA GLN A 148 16.93 -1.87 -6.53
C GLN A 148 15.75 -2.81 -6.49
N LYS A 149 15.57 -3.49 -5.36
CA LYS A 149 14.38 -4.27 -5.02
C LYS A 149 13.92 -3.88 -3.62
N ASN A 150 12.66 -3.51 -3.49
CA ASN A 150 11.99 -3.28 -2.22
C ASN A 150 10.70 -4.11 -2.17
N GLU A 151 10.47 -4.80 -1.07
CA GLU A 151 9.25 -5.57 -0.85
C GLU A 151 8.65 -5.18 0.51
N SER A 152 7.34 -5.00 0.53
CA SER A 152 6.56 -4.66 1.71
C SER A 152 5.35 -5.59 1.80
N VAL A 153 5.06 -6.02 3.03
CA VAL A 153 3.89 -6.82 3.37
C VAL A 153 3.16 -6.10 4.51
N GLU A 154 1.89 -5.78 4.29
CA GLU A 154 0.99 -5.22 5.30
C GLU A 154 -0.02 -6.30 5.70
N ASP A 155 -0.07 -6.65 6.99
CA ASP A 155 -1.14 -7.49 7.53
C ASP A 155 -2.34 -6.61 7.88
N VAL A 156 -3.43 -6.77 7.12
CA VAL A 156 -4.68 -6.03 7.29
C VAL A 156 -5.78 -6.88 7.92
N THR A 157 -5.45 -8.05 8.49
CA THR A 157 -6.43 -9.01 9.02
C THR A 157 -7.36 -8.37 10.06
N LEU A 158 -6.79 -7.69 11.06
CA LEU A 158 -7.58 -7.02 12.09
C LEU A 158 -8.44 -5.90 11.51
N ARG A 159 -7.85 -5.06 10.64
CA ARG A 159 -8.57 -3.96 9.99
C ARG A 159 -9.73 -4.47 9.14
N TYR A 160 -9.55 -5.58 8.44
CA TYR A 160 -10.58 -6.21 7.62
C TYR A 160 -11.74 -6.70 8.48
N ILE A 161 -11.45 -7.44 9.56
CA ILE A 161 -12.45 -7.95 10.51
C ILE A 161 -13.21 -6.81 11.17
N ASP A 162 -12.53 -5.72 11.54
CA ASP A 162 -13.17 -4.54 12.15
C ASP A 162 -14.15 -3.87 11.19
N VAL A 163 -13.74 -3.66 9.93
CA VAL A 163 -14.60 -3.07 8.89
C VAL A 163 -15.81 -3.96 8.61
N GLU A 164 -15.61 -5.27 8.48
CA GLU A 164 -16.68 -6.24 8.28
C GLU A 164 -17.67 -6.24 9.46
N SER A 165 -17.16 -6.21 10.68
CA SER A 165 -17.96 -6.19 11.90
C SER A 165 -18.80 -4.90 12.00
N HIS A 166 -18.21 -3.75 11.67
CA HIS A 166 -18.94 -2.48 11.62
C HIS A 166 -20.05 -2.49 10.57
N LYS A 167 -19.76 -2.99 9.37
CA LYS A 167 -20.78 -3.16 8.33
C LYS A 167 -21.93 -4.05 8.83
N LYS A 168 -21.62 -5.19 9.45
CA LYS A 168 -22.62 -6.13 9.97
C LYS A 168 -23.51 -5.50 11.05
N ALA A 169 -22.92 -4.68 11.93
CA ALA A 169 -23.67 -3.96 12.95
C ALA A 169 -24.67 -2.96 12.31
N LEU A 170 -24.23 -2.22 11.29
CA LEU A 170 -25.08 -1.28 10.55
C LEU A 170 -26.19 -1.97 9.75
N GLU A 171 -25.93 -3.12 9.13
CA GLU A 171 -26.96 -3.94 8.50
C GLU A 171 -28.04 -4.36 9.51
N THR A 172 -27.63 -4.77 10.71
CA THR A 172 -28.56 -5.15 11.79
C THR A 172 -29.39 -3.94 12.27
N GLU A 173 -28.77 -2.76 12.37
CA GLU A 173 -29.47 -1.52 12.70
C GLU A 173 -30.48 -1.14 11.59
N GLN A 174 -30.09 -1.28 10.32
CA GLN A 174 -30.95 -1.05 9.18
C GLN A 174 -32.19 -1.95 9.21
N GLU A 175 -32.00 -3.26 9.42
CA GLU A 175 -33.10 -4.22 9.53
C GLU A 175 -34.09 -3.82 10.64
N ARG A 176 -33.57 -3.46 11.82
CA ARG A 176 -34.39 -2.99 12.94
C ARG A 176 -35.14 -1.70 12.60
N LEU A 177 -34.52 -0.76 11.90
CA LEU A 177 -35.18 0.48 11.48
C LEU A 177 -36.26 0.23 10.43
N LEU A 178 -36.07 -0.73 9.51
CA LEU A 178 -37.11 -1.15 8.57
C LEU A 178 -38.29 -1.79 9.30
N GLU A 179 -38.05 -2.58 10.35
CA GLU A 179 -39.13 -3.11 11.19
C GLU A 179 -39.89 -2.00 11.92
N LEU A 180 -39.18 -0.99 12.46
CA LEU A 180 -39.82 0.16 13.11
C LEU A 180 -40.62 0.98 12.10
N LEU A 181 -40.09 1.20 10.90
CA LEU A 181 -40.76 1.90 9.81
C LEU A 181 -42.09 1.21 9.45
N SER A 182 -42.10 -0.13 9.41
CA SER A 182 -43.31 -0.91 9.11
C SER A 182 -44.43 -0.75 10.14
N LYS A 183 -44.09 -0.29 11.35
CA LYS A 183 -45.02 -0.08 12.48
C LYS A 183 -45.32 1.41 12.71
N ALA A 184 -44.62 2.32 12.04
CA ALA A 184 -44.77 3.75 12.24
C ALA A 184 -46.10 4.23 11.62
N GLU A 185 -46.92 4.91 12.42
CA GLU A 185 -48.23 5.42 11.99
C GLU A 185 -48.22 6.93 11.74
N ASN A 186 -47.23 7.64 12.30
CA ASN A 186 -47.15 9.10 12.18
C ASN A 186 -46.06 9.53 11.19
N MET A 187 -46.33 10.64 10.49
CA MET A 187 -45.46 11.15 9.44
C MET A 187 -44.08 11.59 9.97
N GLU A 188 -44.02 12.11 11.20
CA GLU A 188 -42.78 12.60 11.80
C GLU A 188 -41.81 11.45 12.10
N GLU A 189 -42.30 10.33 12.65
CA GLU A 189 -41.56 9.09 12.86
C GLU A 189 -41.08 8.51 11.53
N ILE A 190 -41.97 8.45 10.52
CA ILE A 190 -41.61 7.96 9.18
C ILE A 190 -40.44 8.78 8.61
N LEU A 191 -40.53 10.11 8.62
CA LEU A 191 -39.48 10.98 8.10
C LEU A 191 -38.17 10.85 8.91
N THR A 192 -38.27 10.68 10.22
CA THR A 192 -37.11 10.49 11.09
C THR A 192 -36.40 9.16 10.80
N ILE A 193 -37.15 8.07 10.66
CA ILE A 193 -36.62 6.75 10.35
C ILE A 193 -36.00 6.72 8.94
N GLU A 194 -36.66 7.31 7.94
CA GLU A 194 -36.13 7.42 6.58
C GLU A 194 -34.83 8.22 6.53
N SER A 195 -34.74 9.33 7.27
CA SER A 195 -33.49 10.10 7.37
C SER A 195 -32.37 9.23 7.94
N LYS A 196 -32.62 8.51 9.05
CA LYS A 196 -31.60 7.64 9.67
C LYS A 196 -31.24 6.44 8.78
N LEU A 197 -32.20 5.87 8.06
CA LEU A 197 -31.96 4.82 7.07
C LEU A 197 -31.07 5.32 5.92
N SER A 198 -31.26 6.56 5.46
CA SER A 198 -30.40 7.17 4.44
C SER A 198 -28.95 7.27 4.91
N ASP A 199 -28.73 7.73 6.15
CA ASP A 199 -27.39 7.83 6.73
C ASP A 199 -26.72 6.46 6.85
N ILE A 200 -27.44 5.46 7.37
CA ILE A 200 -26.92 4.09 7.53
C ILE A 200 -26.59 3.45 6.18
N ARG A 201 -27.43 3.65 5.16
CA ARG A 201 -27.16 3.13 3.81
C ARG A 201 -25.84 3.68 3.27
N TYR A 202 -25.61 4.99 3.42
CA TYR A 202 -24.35 5.61 3.02
C TYR A 202 -23.15 5.02 3.78
N GLU A 203 -23.28 4.81 5.09
CA GLU A 203 -22.22 4.20 5.90
C GLU A 203 -21.92 2.75 5.46
N ILE A 204 -22.95 1.93 5.21
CA ILE A 204 -22.80 0.56 4.70
C ILE A 204 -22.06 0.57 3.37
N GLU A 205 -22.50 1.39 2.40
CA GLU A 205 -21.85 1.50 1.09
C GLU A 205 -20.38 1.90 1.21
N ASN A 206 -20.06 2.80 2.13
CA ASN A 206 -18.68 3.20 2.39
C ASN A 206 -17.83 2.05 2.96
N TYR A 207 -18.35 1.28 3.92
CA TYR A 207 -17.62 0.11 4.45
C TYR A 207 -17.51 -1.02 3.41
N GLU A 208 -18.52 -1.23 2.57
CA GLU A 208 -18.45 -2.16 1.44
C GLU A 208 -17.35 -1.78 0.45
N SER A 209 -17.25 -0.50 0.10
CA SER A 209 -16.20 0.00 -0.78
C SER A 209 -14.80 -0.21 -0.19
N GLN A 210 -14.66 -0.04 1.13
CA GLN A 210 -13.40 -0.32 1.83
C GLN A 210 -13.03 -1.81 1.77
N LEU A 211 -13.98 -2.72 2.06
CA LEU A 211 -13.75 -4.16 1.97
C LEU A 211 -13.32 -4.56 0.56
N LYS A 212 -14.06 -4.10 -0.45
CA LYS A 212 -13.74 -4.38 -1.86
C LYS A 212 -12.34 -3.91 -2.26
N THR A 213 -11.90 -2.78 -1.72
CA THR A 213 -10.54 -2.26 -1.96
C THR A 213 -9.50 -3.18 -1.33
N MET A 214 -9.71 -3.57 -0.08
CA MET A 214 -8.80 -4.50 0.60
C MET A 214 -8.77 -5.86 -0.09
N ASP A 215 -9.92 -6.42 -0.46
CA ASP A 215 -10.02 -7.68 -1.20
C ASP A 215 -9.20 -7.62 -2.49
N ASN A 216 -9.33 -6.54 -3.27
CA ASN A 216 -8.52 -6.39 -4.47
C ASN A 216 -7.02 -6.33 -4.18
N GLN A 217 -6.59 -5.67 -3.10
CA GLN A 217 -5.19 -5.57 -2.67
C GLN A 217 -4.64 -6.88 -2.08
N ILE A 218 -5.51 -7.75 -1.56
CA ILE A 218 -5.17 -9.07 -1.03
C ILE A 218 -5.07 -10.08 -2.18
N ASP A 219 -6.04 -10.06 -3.08
CA ASP A 219 -6.11 -10.97 -4.24
C ASP A 219 -5.01 -10.66 -5.26
N TYR A 220 -4.67 -9.38 -5.43
CA TYR A 220 -3.63 -8.92 -6.34
C TYR A 220 -2.57 -8.10 -5.61
N SER A 221 -1.32 -8.51 -5.77
CA SER A 221 -0.15 -7.75 -5.35
C SER A 221 0.15 -6.61 -6.33
N THR A 222 0.67 -5.50 -5.80
CA THR A 222 1.12 -4.35 -6.61
C THR A 222 2.61 -4.49 -6.90
N VAL A 223 3.00 -4.45 -8.18
CA VAL A 223 4.40 -4.42 -8.60
C VAL A 223 4.67 -3.14 -9.39
N SER A 224 5.49 -2.26 -8.83
CA SER A 224 5.98 -1.06 -9.49
C SER A 224 7.32 -1.38 -10.14
N VAL A 225 7.40 -1.25 -11.47
CA VAL A 225 8.60 -1.56 -12.24
C VAL A 225 9.10 -0.30 -12.93
N TYR A 226 10.30 0.14 -12.59
CA TYR A 226 11.01 1.23 -13.24
C TYR A 226 12.10 0.65 -14.12
N VAL A 227 12.15 1.06 -15.39
CA VAL A 227 13.13 0.56 -16.35
C VAL A 227 13.86 1.74 -16.94
N ASP A 228 15.17 1.79 -16.77
CA ASP A 228 16.06 2.77 -17.37
C ASP A 228 16.90 2.12 -18.49
N GLU A 229 16.91 2.75 -19.65
CA GLU A 229 17.83 2.37 -20.73
C GLU A 229 19.22 2.93 -20.45
N VAL A 230 20.24 2.08 -20.50
CA VAL A 230 21.63 2.47 -20.24
C VAL A 230 22.58 1.90 -21.30
N GLU A 231 23.64 2.64 -21.63
CA GLU A 231 24.69 2.11 -22.52
C GLU A 231 25.57 1.06 -21.80
N ARG A 232 25.70 1.20 -20.48
CA ARG A 232 26.40 0.29 -19.59
C ARG A 232 25.58 0.09 -18.34
N VAL A 233 25.40 -1.17 -18.01
CA VAL A 233 24.70 -1.62 -16.81
C VAL A 233 25.63 -1.47 -15.62
N THR A 234 25.10 -1.01 -14.49
CA THR A 234 25.79 -0.95 -13.22
C THR A 234 26.06 -2.36 -12.71
N GLU A 235 27.30 -2.65 -12.29
CA GLU A 235 27.66 -3.92 -11.66
C GLU A 235 26.92 -4.07 -10.32
N THR A 236 25.80 -4.79 -10.34
CA THR A 236 25.03 -5.13 -9.14
C THR A 236 25.39 -6.55 -8.69
N GLY A 237 26.60 -6.70 -8.20
CA GLY A 237 26.96 -7.78 -7.29
C GLY A 237 27.23 -7.17 -5.93
N GLU A 238 27.04 -7.92 -4.84
CA GLU A 238 27.80 -7.62 -3.63
C GLU A 238 29.28 -7.64 -4.03
N LYS A 239 29.87 -6.47 -4.30
CA LYS A 239 31.32 -6.35 -4.35
C LYS A 239 31.76 -6.76 -2.95
N GLY A 240 32.26 -7.99 -2.81
CA GLY A 240 32.81 -8.43 -1.55
C GLY A 240 33.84 -7.40 -1.11
N PHE A 241 33.87 -7.07 0.17
CA PHE A 241 34.81 -6.09 0.76
C PHE A 241 36.26 -6.24 0.24
N PHE A 242 36.67 -7.46 -0.09
CA PHE A 242 37.97 -7.78 -0.71
C PHE A 242 38.14 -7.29 -2.15
N GLU A 243 37.10 -7.27 -2.95
CA GLU A 243 37.10 -6.83 -4.34
C GLU A 243 37.15 -5.29 -4.43
N GLU A 244 36.44 -4.60 -3.53
CA GLU A 244 36.52 -3.14 -3.36
C GLU A 244 37.93 -2.69 -2.88
N ILE A 245 38.55 -3.44 -1.97
CA ILE A 245 39.92 -3.16 -1.51
C ILE A 245 40.93 -3.40 -2.64
N LYS A 246 40.81 -4.48 -3.40
CA LYS A 246 41.74 -4.78 -4.50
C LYS A 246 41.69 -3.70 -5.59
N GLU A 247 40.51 -3.16 -5.87
CA GLU A 247 40.32 -2.09 -6.86
C GLU A 247 40.90 -0.74 -6.37
N ARG A 248 40.69 -0.40 -5.09
CA ARG A 248 41.24 0.83 -4.49
C ARG A 248 42.77 0.81 -4.33
N PHE A 249 43.36 -0.35 -4.07
CA PHE A 249 44.83 -0.49 -3.99
C PHE A 249 45.50 -0.70 -5.36
N GLY A 250 44.79 -1.28 -6.33
CA GLY A 250 45.28 -1.46 -7.70
C GLY A 250 45.50 -0.15 -8.47
N ASN A 251 44.69 0.88 -8.19
CA ASN A 251 44.83 2.21 -8.79
C ASN A 251 45.78 3.16 -8.03
N SER A 252 46.41 2.72 -6.93
CA SER A 252 47.40 3.53 -6.19
C SER A 252 48.84 3.33 -6.67
N TYR A 253 49.07 2.44 -7.64
CA TYR A 253 50.37 2.23 -8.29
C TYR A 253 50.24 2.35 -9.80
N MET A 254 49.90 3.56 -10.26
CA MET A 254 50.34 4.06 -11.57
C MET A 254 50.59 5.56 -11.48
#